data_AF-A0AAW2Q1B9-F1
#
_entry.id   AF-A0AAW2Q1B9-F1
#
_cell.length_a   1.000
_cell.length_b   1.000
_cell.length_c   1.000
_cell.angle_alpha   90.00
_cell.angle_beta   90.00
_cell.angle_gamma   90.00
#
_symmetry.space_group_name_H-M   'P 1'
#
loop_
_entity.id
_entity.type
_entity.pdbx_description
1 polymer ?
#
loop_
_entity_poly.entity_id
_entity_poly.type
_entity_poly.pdbx_seq_one_letter_code
_entity_poly.pdbx_strand_id
1 'polypeptide(L)'
;MRGRWTKLNHVFSLSKRFKLQEIPPAFWNYSRTVRGASPAFAWLKCAKEEDSNCHKVLQHEANILGCEDRHVHLSLVKSADDFNLLLDCLKELVSGILLLL
;
A
#
# COMPACT_ATOMS: atom_id res chain seq x y z
N MET A 1 12.52 -4.44 6.05
CA MET A 1 11.10 -3.98 6.00
C MET A 1 10.94 -2.47 5.90
N ARG A 2 11.67 -1.64 6.68
CA ARG A 2 11.61 -0.17 6.56
C ARG A 2 11.73 0.32 5.10
N GLY A 3 12.70 -0.17 4.33
CA GLY A 3 12.84 0.20 2.92
C GLY A 3 11.62 -0.14 2.05
N ARG A 4 10.96 -1.29 2.29
CA ARG A 4 9.71 -1.67 1.60
C ARG A 4 8.57 -0.72 1.96
N TRP A 5 8.44 -0.39 3.25
CA TRP A 5 7.48 0.59 3.75
C TRP A 5 7.70 1.99 3.15
N THR A 6 8.95 2.46 3.08
CA THR A 6 9.30 3.75 2.46
C THR A 6 8.95 3.80 0.98
N LYS A 7 9.27 2.74 0.22
CA LYS A 7 8.90 2.65 -1.21
C LYS A 7 7.39 2.68 -1.40
N LEU A 8 6.63 1.94 -0.59
CA LEU A 8 5.18 1.91 -0.67
C LEU A 8 4.56 3.29 -0.35
N ASN A 9 5.03 3.95 0.71
CA ASN A 9 4.59 5.31 1.05
C ASN A 9 4.86 6.29 -0.09
N HIS A 10 6.02 6.19 -0.72
CA HIS A 10 6.36 7.05 -1.84
C HIS A 10 5.39 6.88 -3.01
N VAL A 11 5.06 5.64 -3.40
CA VAL A 11 4.09 5.36 -4.47
C VAL A 11 2.74 6.01 -4.15
N PHE A 12 2.17 5.78 -2.97
CA PHE A 12 0.87 6.35 -2.63
C PHE A 12 0.91 7.87 -2.37
N SER A 13 2.07 8.46 -2.05
CA SER A 13 2.18 9.92 -1.91
C SER A 13 1.95 10.68 -3.22
N LEU A 14 2.01 9.99 -4.36
CA LEU A 14 1.80 10.56 -5.69
C LEU A 14 0.31 10.68 -6.08
N SER A 15 -0.62 10.09 -5.30
CA SER A 15 -2.05 10.16 -5.59
C SER A 15 -2.87 10.43 -4.34
N LYS A 16 -3.95 11.20 -4.50
CA LYS A 16 -4.94 11.44 -3.45
C LYS A 16 -6.05 10.39 -3.42
N ARG A 17 -6.10 9.47 -4.40
CA ARG A 17 -7.15 8.43 -4.53
C ARG A 17 -7.06 7.37 -3.43
N PHE A 18 -5.86 7.12 -2.94
CA PHE A 18 -5.60 6.10 -1.92
C PHE A 18 -4.99 6.72 -0.66
N LYS A 19 -5.34 6.17 0.49
CA LYS A 19 -4.75 6.52 1.78
C LYS A 19 -4.18 5.27 2.43
N LEU A 20 -2.88 5.32 2.74
CA LEU A 20 -2.20 4.31 3.54
C LEU A 20 -2.45 4.56 5.02
N GLN A 21 -2.41 3.52 5.85
CA GLN A 21 -2.39 3.69 7.31
C GLN A 21 -1.27 4.64 7.76
N GLU A 22 -1.60 5.52 8.70
CA GLU A 22 -0.63 6.38 9.36
C GLU A 22 -0.09 5.67 10.60
N ILE A 23 1.24 5.57 10.71
CA ILE A 23 1.91 4.98 11.87
C ILE A 23 3.01 5.94 12.31
N PRO A 24 2.85 6.65 13.45
CA PRO A 24 3.83 7.62 13.89
C PRO A 24 5.14 6.94 14.33
N PRO A 25 6.29 7.61 14.22
CA PRO A 25 7.53 7.16 14.85
C PRO A 25 7.36 7.04 16.36
N ALA A 26 7.93 5.98 16.94
CA ALA A 26 7.87 5.72 18.37
C ALA A 26 9.26 5.42 18.94
N PHE A 27 9.44 5.65 20.24
CA PHE A 27 10.65 5.26 20.95
C PHE A 27 10.69 3.74 21.11
N TRP A 28 11.79 3.12 20.68
CA TRP A 28 11.97 1.68 20.75
C TRP A 28 12.99 1.33 21.85
N ASN A 29 12.52 0.71 22.93
CA ASN A 29 13.33 0.41 24.13
C ASN A 29 14.57 -0.45 23.84
N TYR A 30 14.42 -1.51 23.03
CA TYR A 30 15.52 -2.41 22.69
C TYR A 30 16.71 -1.71 22.04
N SER A 31 16.47 -0.80 21.08
CA SER A 31 17.55 -0.08 20.39
C SER A 31 17.85 1.29 21.00
N ARG A 32 17.07 1.72 22.00
CA ARG A 32 17.16 3.05 22.66
C ARG A 32 17.14 4.22 21.66
N THR A 33 16.32 4.12 20.63
CA THR A 33 16.22 5.14 19.56
C THR A 33 14.76 5.33 19.14
N VAL A 34 14.41 6.53 18.67
CA VAL A 34 13.16 6.75 17.94
C VAL A 34 13.25 6.08 16.57
N ARG A 35 12.23 5.29 16.21
CA ARG A 35 12.17 4.60 14.91
C ARG A 35 10.81 4.84 14.25
N GLY A 36 10.85 5.23 12.98
CA GLY A 36 9.69 5.17 12.09
C GLY A 36 9.28 3.73 11.78
N ALA A 37 8.03 3.58 11.34
CA ALA A 37 7.35 2.31 11.18
C ALA A 37 8.01 1.35 10.17
N SER A 38 7.81 0.05 10.42
CA SER A 38 8.19 -1.03 9.51
C SER A 38 7.22 -2.21 9.65
N PRO A 39 5.94 -2.03 9.31
CA PRO A 39 4.93 -3.05 9.49
C PRO A 39 5.12 -4.23 8.53
N ALA A 40 4.55 -5.38 8.87
CA ALA A 40 4.52 -6.57 8.00
C ALA A 40 3.43 -6.48 6.92
N PHE A 41 2.36 -5.75 7.20
CA PHE A 41 1.24 -5.52 6.31
C PHE A 41 0.96 -4.02 6.18
N ALA A 42 0.52 -3.60 5.02
CA ALA A 42 0.02 -2.26 4.79
C ALA A 42 -1.49 -2.29 4.55
N TRP A 43 -2.20 -1.42 5.24
CA TRP A 43 -3.63 -1.21 5.12
C TRP A 43 -3.89 -0.05 4.20
N LEU A 44 -4.59 -0.34 3.10
CA LEU A 44 -4.97 0.64 2.10
C LEU A 44 -6.47 0.93 2.17
N LYS A 45 -6.83 2.21 2.15
CA LYS A 45 -8.20 2.70 2.07
C LYS A 45 -8.36 3.57 0.82
N CYS A 46 -9.42 3.36 0.04
CA CYS A 46 -9.78 4.28 -1.05
C CYS A 46 -10.42 5.54 -0.45
N ALA A 47 -10.01 6.71 -0.95
CA ALA A 47 -10.39 8.01 -0.39
C ALA A 47 -11.63 8.64 -1.07
N LYS A 48 -11.97 8.20 -2.28
CA LYS A 48 -13.16 8.69 -3.01
C LYS A 48 -14.42 7.96 -2.53
N GLU A 49 -15.50 8.72 -2.39
CA GLU A 49 -16.82 8.19 -2.03
C GLU A 49 -17.42 7.31 -3.14
N GLU A 50 -17.07 7.61 -4.40
CA GLU A 50 -17.38 6.81 -5.60
C GLU A 50 -16.73 5.41 -5.57
N ASP A 51 -15.54 5.28 -4.98
CA ASP A 51 -14.79 4.02 -4.83
C ASP A 51 -15.24 3.26 -3.56
N SER A 52 -16.55 3.17 -3.34
CA SER A 52 -17.17 2.54 -2.15
C SER A 52 -16.79 1.07 -1.97
N ASN A 53 -16.37 0.40 -3.04
CA ASN A 53 -15.82 -0.95 -3.04
C ASN A 53 -14.37 -0.94 -3.56
N CYS A 54 -13.47 -0.45 -2.72
CA CYS A 54 -12.03 -0.38 -2.98
C CYS A 54 -11.43 -1.73 -3.39
N HIS A 55 -12.01 -2.83 -2.90
CA HIS A 55 -11.64 -4.18 -3.31
C HIS A 55 -11.84 -4.39 -4.81
N LYS A 56 -13.01 -4.04 -5.35
CA LYS A 56 -13.31 -4.18 -6.78
C LYS A 56 -12.38 -3.34 -7.65
N VAL A 57 -12.05 -2.11 -7.23
CA VAL A 57 -11.07 -1.27 -7.93
C VAL A 57 -9.72 -1.98 -8.00
N LEU A 58 -9.22 -2.50 -6.88
CA LEU A 58 -7.90 -3.14 -6.82
C LEU A 58 -7.87 -4.52 -7.48
N GLN A 59 -8.99 -5.23 -7.48
CA GLN A 59 -9.13 -6.51 -8.17
C GLN A 59 -9.26 -6.30 -9.69
N HIS A 60 -10.03 -5.31 -10.13
CA HIS A 60 -10.27 -5.04 -11.55
C HIS A 60 -9.08 -4.30 -12.20
N GLU A 61 -8.52 -3.31 -11.52
CA GLU A 61 -7.44 -2.47 -12.07
C GLU A 61 -6.04 -3.00 -11.75
N ALA A 62 -5.86 -3.91 -10.80
CA ALA A 62 -4.52 -4.37 -10.42
C ALA A 62 -4.40 -5.88 -10.14
N ASN A 63 -5.49 -6.65 -10.31
CA ASN A 63 -5.58 -8.08 -10.00
C ASN A 63 -5.00 -8.44 -8.60
N ILE A 64 -5.11 -7.51 -7.64
CA ILE A 64 -4.60 -7.72 -6.29
C ILE A 64 -5.62 -8.55 -5.51
N LEU A 65 -5.40 -9.87 -5.44
CA LEU A 65 -6.22 -10.82 -4.69
C LEU A 65 -5.81 -10.85 -3.20
N GLY A 66 -6.73 -10.49 -2.29
CA GLY A 66 -6.53 -10.57 -0.84
C GLY A 66 -7.23 -9.48 -0.02
N CYS A 67 -8.57 -9.35 -0.14
CA CYS A 67 -9.28 -8.19 0.38
C CYS A 67 -10.63 -8.53 1.03
N GLU A 68 -11.00 -7.80 2.08
CA GLU A 68 -12.38 -7.71 2.60
C GLU A 68 -12.90 -6.27 2.43
N ASP A 69 -14.09 -6.17 1.84
CA ASP A 69 -15.03 -5.07 1.58
C ASP A 69 -14.61 -3.57 1.57
N ARG A 70 -13.71 -3.10 2.43
CA ARG A 70 -13.29 -1.67 2.46
C ARG A 70 -11.80 -1.43 2.71
N HIS A 71 -11.04 -2.45 3.07
CA HIS A 71 -9.61 -2.32 3.36
C HIS A 71 -8.84 -3.47 2.73
N VAL A 72 -7.73 -3.14 2.09
CA VAL A 72 -6.86 -4.11 1.42
C VAL A 72 -5.60 -4.26 2.25
N HIS A 73 -5.24 -5.49 2.60
CA HIS A 73 -3.99 -5.77 3.27
C HIS A 73 -2.93 -6.16 2.24
N LEU A 74 -1.93 -5.31 2.08
CA LEU A 74 -0.78 -5.58 1.23
C LEU A 74 0.32 -6.23 2.09
N SER A 75 0.69 -7.46 1.78
CA SER A 75 1.78 -8.15 2.50
C SER A 75 3.13 -7.62 2.06
N LEU A 76 3.91 -7.09 3.02
CA LEU A 76 5.28 -6.60 2.81
C LEU A 76 6.35 -7.64 3.10
N VAL A 77 5.96 -8.82 3.58
CA VAL A 77 6.86 -9.89 4.06
C VAL A 77 7.04 -11.04 3.06
N LYS A 78 6.38 -11.00 1.90
CA LYS A 78 6.58 -11.98 0.82
C LYS A 78 7.99 -11.89 0.20
N SER A 79 8.28 -12.72 -0.81
CA SER A 79 9.56 -12.72 -1.51
C SER A 79 9.91 -11.34 -2.11
N ALA A 80 11.16 -11.15 -2.53
CA ALA A 80 11.56 -9.90 -3.18
C ALA A 80 10.81 -9.68 -4.50
N ASP A 81 10.63 -10.75 -5.27
CA ASP A 81 9.95 -10.72 -6.56
C ASP A 81 8.47 -10.41 -6.40
N ASP A 82 7.78 -11.05 -5.45
CA ASP A 82 6.38 -10.74 -5.12
C ASP A 82 6.21 -9.28 -4.71
N PHE A 83 7.15 -8.75 -3.93
CA PHE A 83 7.10 -7.35 -3.50
C PHE A 83 7.34 -6.38 -4.65
N ASN A 84 8.25 -6.70 -5.56
CA ASN A 84 8.53 -5.86 -6.73
C ASN A 84 7.34 -5.85 -7.69
N LEU A 85 6.76 -7.03 -7.97
CA LEU A 85 5.54 -7.16 -8.78
C LEU A 85 4.39 -6.32 -8.19
N LEU A 86 4.15 -6.46 -6.88
CA LEU A 86 3.15 -5.65 -6.18
C LEU A 86 3.43 -4.15 -6.36
N LEU A 87 4.68 -3.73 -6.20
CA LEU A 87 5.05 -2.31 -6.28
C LEU A 87 4.84 -1.76 -7.69
N ASP A 88 5.11 -2.54 -8.73
CA ASP A 88 4.91 -2.13 -10.12
C ASP A 88 3.41 -2.02 -10.48
N CYS A 89 2.60 -3.02 -10.10
CA CYS A 89 1.13 -2.92 -10.24
C CYS A 89 0.56 -1.68 -9.53
N LEU A 90 1.06 -1.36 -8.34
CA LEU A 90 0.61 -0.17 -7.60
C LEU A 90 1.03 1.15 -8.26
N LYS A 91 2.21 1.21 -8.89
CA LYS A 91 2.63 2.40 -9.64
C LYS A 91 1.73 2.63 -10.85
N GLU A 92 1.40 1.57 -11.59
CA GLU A 92 0.50 1.65 -12.74
C GLU A 92 -0.89 2.15 -12.31
N LEU A 93 -1.43 1.57 -11.23
CA LEU A 93 -2.68 1.98 -10.62
C LEU A 93 -2.69 3.46 -10.19
N VAL A 94 -1.62 3.92 -9.53
CA VAL A 94 -1.49 5.30 -9.06
C VAL A 94 -1.32 6.29 -10.22
N SER A 95 -0.61 5.88 -11.28
CA SER A 95 -0.39 6.70 -12.48
C SER A 95 -1.62 6.81 -13.38
N GLY A 96 -2.64 5.96 -13.19
CA GLY A 96 -3.85 5.94 -14.01
C GLY A 96 -3.66 5.32 -15.40
N ILE A 97 -2.50 4.72 -15.68
CA ILE A 97 -2.19 4.10 -16.98
C ILE A 97 -3.13 2.94 -17.30
N LEU A 98 -3.66 2.27 -16.28
CA LEU A 98 -4.56 1.12 -16.45
C LEU A 98 -6.00 1.49 -16.88
N LEU A 99 -6.32 2.79 -16.99
CA LEU A 99 -7.58 3.27 -17.58
C LEU A 99 -7.48 3.53 -19.10
N LEU A 100 -6.30 3.32 -19.72
CA LEU A 100 -6.03 3.58 -21.14
C LEU A 100 -5.79 2.32 -21.99
N LEU A 101 -5.88 1.12 -21.41
CA LEU A 101 -5.84 -0.18 -22.08
C LEU A 101 -7.16 -0.92 -21.86
#